data_AF-A0A2M9PED1-F1
#
_entry.id   AF-A0A2M9PED1-F1
#
_cell.length_a   1.000
_cell.length_b   1.000
_cell.length_c   1.000
_cell.angle_alpha   90.00
_cell.angle_beta   90.00
_cell.angle_gamma   90.00
#
_symmetry.space_group_name_H-M   'P 1'
#
loop_
_entity.id
_entity.type
_entity.pdbx_description
1 polymer ?
#
loop_
_entity_poly.entity_id
_entity_poly.type
_entity_poly.pdbx_seq_one_letter_code
_entity_poly.pdbx_strand_id
1 'polypeptide(L)'
;TDWRPYEHRVLADLGGGLRLPMPINRTTLAGIFGRPLPDDAAAEALLRDLAEPMTTVRSARDMVISTVGRRLYETFFEGYTRKQWGIDPSDLDKSVTARVPARASLDDRYFLDRFQAMPREGYTRMFERMVDHERIDLALGTDFHDLAREILAPLTIYTGPIDRYFDHRFGRLPYRSLEFRHETHDRRRFQEVATVNYPDAAMPWTRITEYKYLTGQRHPQTSITYEFARADGDPFYPIPRAENRALYRQYEALARTIPGLHFVGRLGTYQYYNMDQVVAQALATYRRLEAGEAAQIAAGA
;
A
#
# COMPACT_ATOMS: atom_id res chain seq x y z
N THR A 1 8.18 -13.48 -18.02
CA THR A 1 6.77 -13.53 -17.56
C THR A 1 5.91 -12.78 -18.53
N ASP A 2 4.84 -13.41 -19.02
CA ASP A 2 3.83 -12.74 -19.82
C ASP A 2 2.88 -11.93 -18.94
N TRP A 3 2.26 -10.91 -19.52
CA TRP A 3 1.42 -9.96 -18.81
C TRP A 3 -0.05 -10.04 -19.26
N ARG A 4 -0.96 -9.78 -18.32
CA ARG A 4 -2.37 -9.50 -18.60
C ARG A 4 -2.60 -8.00 -18.40
N PRO A 5 -2.92 -7.23 -19.46
CA PRO A 5 -3.32 -5.84 -19.30
C PRO A 5 -4.49 -5.72 -18.33
N TYR A 6 -4.36 -4.85 -17.33
CA TYR A 6 -5.38 -4.67 -16.31
C TYR A 6 -5.25 -3.32 -15.64
N GLU A 7 -6.29 -2.49 -15.75
CA GLU A 7 -6.40 -1.22 -15.04
C GLU A 7 -7.40 -1.37 -13.89
N HIS A 8 -6.91 -1.18 -12.67
CA HIS A 8 -7.73 -1.36 -11.47
C HIS A 8 -8.78 -0.26 -11.36
N ARG A 9 -9.99 -0.61 -10.88
CA ARG A 9 -11.08 0.33 -10.61
C ARG A 9 -11.69 -0.01 -9.26
N VAL A 10 -12.03 1.03 -8.50
CA VAL A 10 -12.58 0.92 -7.15
C VAL A 10 -13.85 1.75 -7.06
N LEU A 11 -14.85 1.22 -6.36
CA LEU A 11 -16.03 1.97 -5.95
C LEU A 11 -16.00 2.15 -4.43
N ALA A 12 -16.59 3.23 -3.92
CA ALA A 12 -16.93 3.41 -2.52
C ALA A 12 -18.44 3.23 -2.34
N ASP A 13 -18.83 2.37 -1.41
CA ASP A 13 -20.22 2.14 -1.01
C ASP A 13 -20.61 3.12 0.10
N LEU A 14 -21.52 4.04 -0.20
CA LEU A 14 -21.93 5.11 0.69
C LEU A 14 -23.27 4.83 1.39
N GLY A 15 -23.74 3.58 1.34
CA GLY A 15 -25.06 3.20 1.85
C GLY A 15 -26.21 3.57 0.90
N GLY A 16 -27.42 3.07 1.20
CA GLY A 16 -28.63 3.35 0.41
C GLY A 16 -28.56 2.87 -1.05
N GLY A 17 -27.64 1.96 -1.38
CA GLY A 17 -27.38 1.50 -2.75
C GLY A 17 -26.50 2.45 -3.58
N LEU A 18 -26.00 3.55 -3.03
CA LEU A 18 -25.14 4.49 -3.74
C LEU A 18 -23.68 4.01 -3.73
N ARG A 19 -23.15 3.70 -4.92
CA ARG A 19 -21.74 3.40 -5.14
C ARG A 19 -21.13 4.39 -6.13
N LEU A 20 -20.04 5.02 -5.73
CA LEU A 20 -19.36 6.03 -6.55
C LEU A 20 -17.88 5.70 -6.77
N PRO A 21 -17.27 6.13 -7.88
CA PRO A 21 -15.85 5.89 -8.14
C PRO A 21 -14.93 6.40 -7.04
N MET A 22 -13.83 5.66 -6.85
CA MET A 22 -12.67 6.09 -6.06
C MET A 22 -11.43 5.87 -6.95
N PRO A 23 -10.57 6.88 -7.19
CA PRO A 23 -10.56 8.25 -6.64
C PRO A 23 -11.78 9.10 -6.96
N ILE A 24 -12.02 10.13 -6.13
CA ILE A 24 -13.06 11.14 -6.39
C ILE A 24 -12.80 11.73 -7.77
N ASN A 25 -13.79 11.61 -8.66
CA ASN A 25 -13.75 12.10 -10.02
C ASN A 25 -15.06 12.83 -10.38
N ARG A 26 -15.24 13.29 -11.63
CA ARG A 26 -16.45 14.03 -12.04
C ARG A 26 -17.75 13.23 -11.82
N THR A 27 -17.74 11.93 -12.06
CA THR A 27 -18.88 11.04 -11.77
C THR A 27 -19.21 11.03 -10.28
N THR A 28 -18.17 10.98 -9.44
CA THR A 28 -18.31 11.00 -7.98
C THR A 28 -18.91 12.33 -7.51
N LEU A 29 -18.38 13.44 -8.01
CA LEU A 29 -18.89 14.77 -7.69
C LEU A 29 -20.35 14.93 -8.12
N ALA A 30 -20.69 14.55 -9.35
CA ALA A 30 -22.07 14.60 -9.81
C ALA A 30 -23.02 13.76 -8.94
N GLY A 31 -22.58 12.57 -8.52
CA GLY A 31 -23.34 11.68 -7.64
C GLY A 31 -23.55 12.25 -6.23
N ILE A 32 -22.50 12.82 -5.61
CA ILE A 32 -22.60 13.40 -4.26
C ILE A 32 -23.44 14.66 -4.22
N PHE A 33 -23.32 15.51 -5.24
CA PHE A 33 -24.01 16.80 -5.29
C PHE A 33 -25.36 16.73 -5.99
N GLY A 34 -25.76 15.54 -6.49
CA GLY A 34 -27.07 15.30 -7.10
C GLY A 34 -27.33 16.14 -8.35
N ARG A 35 -26.27 16.60 -9.05
CA ARG A 35 -26.38 17.43 -10.24
C ARG A 35 -25.33 17.06 -11.28
N PRO A 36 -25.64 17.11 -12.58
CA PRO A 36 -24.65 16.88 -13.61
C PRO A 36 -23.57 17.98 -13.59
N LEU A 37 -22.34 17.59 -13.93
CA LEU A 37 -21.23 18.50 -14.21
C LEU A 37 -20.90 18.36 -15.71
N PRO A 38 -21.06 19.43 -16.51
CA PRO A 38 -21.02 19.31 -17.97
C PRO A 38 -19.62 18.96 -18.51
N ASP A 39 -18.57 19.44 -17.87
CA ASP A 39 -17.19 19.28 -18.30
C ASP A 39 -16.21 19.22 -17.11
N ASP A 40 -14.92 19.04 -17.41
CA ASP A 40 -13.85 18.98 -16.40
C ASP A 40 -13.68 20.35 -15.72
N ALA A 41 -13.88 21.47 -16.43
CA ALA A 41 -13.76 22.80 -15.87
C ALA A 41 -14.79 23.07 -14.77
N ALA A 42 -16.03 22.61 -14.93
CA ALA A 42 -17.08 22.68 -13.91
C ALA A 42 -16.75 21.82 -12.68
N ALA A 43 -16.13 20.65 -12.89
CA ALA A 43 -15.68 19.79 -11.79
C ALA A 43 -14.50 20.42 -11.02
N GLU A 44 -13.53 21.01 -11.72
CA GLU A 44 -12.44 21.76 -11.09
C GLU A 44 -12.94 22.98 -10.31
N ALA A 45 -13.88 23.74 -10.87
CA ALA A 45 -14.48 24.88 -10.19
C ALA A 45 -15.16 24.44 -8.89
N LEU A 46 -15.95 23.37 -8.94
CA LEU A 46 -16.57 22.81 -7.74
C LEU A 46 -15.53 22.35 -6.71
N LEU A 47 -14.46 21.67 -7.12
CA LEU A 47 -13.39 21.26 -6.19
C LEU A 47 -12.71 22.47 -5.54
N ARG A 48 -12.43 23.54 -6.31
CA ARG A 48 -11.86 24.79 -5.79
C ARG A 48 -12.80 25.48 -4.80
N ASP A 49 -14.10 25.50 -5.08
CA ASP A 49 -15.11 26.10 -4.21
C ASP A 49 -15.29 25.31 -2.90
N LEU A 50 -15.12 23.99 -2.94
CA LEU A 50 -15.24 23.11 -1.78
C LEU A 50 -13.97 23.09 -0.93
N ALA A 51 -12.80 23.24 -1.54
CA ALA A 51 -11.52 23.20 -0.85
C ALA A 51 -11.49 24.22 0.30
N GLU A 52 -10.85 23.85 1.41
CA GLU A 52 -10.57 24.76 2.52
C GLU A 52 -9.05 24.99 2.56
N PRO A 53 -8.50 25.96 1.78
CA PRO A 53 -7.05 26.14 1.67
C PRO A 53 -6.39 26.40 3.03
N MET A 54 -5.23 25.78 3.25
CA MET A 54 -4.48 25.90 4.50
C MET A 54 -3.08 26.41 4.22
N THR A 55 -2.58 27.31 5.07
CA THR A 55 -1.19 27.80 5.00
C THR A 55 -0.17 26.69 5.25
N THR A 56 -0.51 25.67 6.03
CA THR A 56 0.36 24.52 6.28
C THR A 56 -0.46 23.24 6.40
N VAL A 57 -0.25 22.31 5.47
CA VAL A 57 -0.83 20.96 5.49
C VAL A 57 0.08 20.04 6.30
N ARG A 58 -0.39 19.59 7.47
CA ARG A 58 0.39 18.77 8.42
C ARG A 58 -0.05 17.32 8.46
N SER A 59 -1.35 17.09 8.32
CA SER A 59 -1.96 15.78 8.54
C SER A 59 -2.63 15.20 7.29
N ALA A 60 -3.02 13.92 7.39
CA ALA A 60 -3.84 13.26 6.37
C ALA A 60 -5.22 13.91 6.23
N ARG A 61 -5.80 14.41 7.33
CA ARG A 61 -7.02 15.22 7.34
C ARG A 61 -6.85 16.52 6.55
N ASP A 62 -5.82 17.31 6.89
CA ASP A 62 -5.55 18.60 6.26
C ASP A 62 -5.35 18.44 4.75
N MET A 63 -4.64 17.38 4.34
CA MET A 63 -4.37 17.10 2.93
C MET A 63 -5.66 16.94 2.12
N VAL A 64 -6.64 16.20 2.66
CA VAL A 64 -7.91 15.97 1.97
C VAL A 64 -8.77 17.23 2.01
N ILE A 65 -8.96 17.82 3.20
CA ILE A 65 -9.82 19.00 3.38
C ILE A 65 -9.34 20.18 2.52
N SER A 66 -8.02 20.41 2.47
CA SER A 66 -7.43 21.49 1.67
C SER A 66 -7.56 21.32 0.15
N THR A 67 -7.93 20.11 -0.31
CA THR A 67 -8.02 19.80 -1.75
C THR A 67 -9.46 19.54 -2.20
N VAL A 68 -10.29 18.89 -1.38
CA VAL A 68 -11.65 18.47 -1.75
C VAL A 68 -12.73 18.94 -0.76
N GLY A 69 -12.35 19.62 0.30
CA GLY A 69 -13.29 20.11 1.32
C GLY A 69 -13.74 19.07 2.32
N ARG A 70 -14.38 19.55 3.40
CA ARG A 70 -14.80 18.73 4.54
C ARG A 70 -15.88 17.71 4.21
N ARG A 71 -16.89 18.07 3.42
CA ARG A 71 -17.99 17.15 3.07
C ARG A 71 -17.47 15.87 2.40
N LEU A 72 -16.56 16.01 1.44
CA LEU A 72 -15.97 14.86 0.74
C LEU A 72 -14.97 14.11 1.63
N TYR A 73 -14.23 14.80 2.49
CA TYR A 73 -13.40 14.17 3.52
C TYR A 73 -14.22 13.25 4.45
N GLU A 74 -15.30 13.77 5.05
CA GLU A 74 -16.16 13.03 5.99
C GLU A 74 -16.82 11.83 5.29
N THR A 75 -17.22 12.01 4.03
CA THR A 75 -17.91 10.96 3.25
C THR A 75 -17.00 9.80 2.84
N PHE A 76 -15.77 10.10 2.37
CA PHE A 76 -14.93 9.08 1.72
C PHE A 76 -13.69 8.67 2.52
N PHE A 77 -13.18 9.55 3.39
CA PHE A 77 -11.86 9.39 3.99
C PHE A 77 -11.91 9.19 5.50
N GLU A 78 -12.74 9.94 6.23
CA GLU A 78 -12.70 9.97 7.69
C GLU A 78 -12.96 8.59 8.31
N GLY A 79 -14.15 8.03 8.05
CA GLY A 79 -14.54 6.71 8.58
C GLY A 79 -13.62 5.59 8.06
N TYR A 80 -13.27 5.62 6.78
CA TYR A 80 -12.36 4.64 6.16
C TYR A 80 -10.99 4.65 6.85
N THR A 81 -10.41 5.83 7.05
CA THR A 81 -9.07 6.01 7.60
C THR A 81 -9.05 5.62 9.08
N ARG A 82 -10.04 6.05 9.87
CA ARG A 82 -10.18 5.62 11.27
C ARG A 82 -10.28 4.10 11.38
N LYS A 83 -11.05 3.45 10.51
CA LYS A 83 -11.15 1.99 10.50
C LYS A 83 -9.85 1.31 10.07
N GLN A 84 -9.24 1.77 8.97
CA GLN A 84 -8.00 1.21 8.44
C GLN A 84 -6.85 1.33 9.45
N TRP A 85 -6.71 2.46 10.13
CA TRP A 85 -5.54 2.75 10.96
C TRP A 85 -5.78 2.65 12.46
N GLY A 86 -7.03 2.73 12.92
CA GLY A 86 -7.37 2.88 14.34
C GLY A 86 -6.92 4.22 14.93
N ILE A 87 -6.63 5.21 14.07
CA ILE A 87 -6.03 6.50 14.43
C ILE A 87 -6.81 7.60 13.70
N ASP A 88 -6.98 8.76 14.33
CA ASP A 88 -7.62 9.90 13.67
C ASP A 88 -6.75 10.41 12.50
N PRO A 89 -7.35 10.79 11.35
CA PRO A 89 -6.56 11.32 10.24
C PRO A 89 -5.79 12.61 10.55
N SER A 90 -6.11 13.34 11.64
CA SER A 90 -5.29 14.45 12.13
C SER A 90 -3.93 14.03 12.67
N ASP A 91 -3.81 12.77 13.14
CA ASP A 91 -2.62 12.24 13.78
C ASP A 91 -1.76 11.42 12.82
N LEU A 92 -2.16 11.32 11.56
CA LEU A 92 -1.43 10.63 10.49
C LEU A 92 -0.74 11.63 9.58
N ASP A 93 0.46 11.27 9.09
CA ASP A 93 1.19 12.07 8.10
C ASP A 93 0.37 12.23 6.80
N LYS A 94 0.44 13.41 6.18
CA LYS A 94 -0.26 13.74 4.92
C LYS A 94 -0.05 12.74 3.78
N SER A 95 1.08 12.01 3.79
CA SER A 95 1.38 10.97 2.79
C SER A 95 0.40 9.80 2.79
N VAL A 96 -0.39 9.58 3.85
CA VAL A 96 -1.39 8.50 3.90
C VAL A 96 -2.51 8.72 2.88
N THR A 97 -3.06 9.93 2.82
CA THR A 97 -4.20 10.27 1.95
C THR A 97 -3.78 10.87 0.61
N ALA A 98 -2.57 11.43 0.51
CA ALA A 98 -2.03 11.95 -0.74
C ALA A 98 -1.92 10.91 -1.89
N ARG A 99 -2.05 9.62 -1.57
CA ARG A 99 -2.00 8.51 -2.55
C ARG A 99 -3.23 8.41 -3.45
N VAL A 100 -4.34 9.06 -3.08
CA VAL A 100 -5.64 8.95 -3.79
C VAL A 100 -6.14 10.36 -4.13
N PRO A 101 -5.47 11.06 -5.07
CA PRO A 101 -5.83 12.43 -5.42
C PRO A 101 -7.17 12.49 -6.16
N ALA A 102 -7.95 13.54 -5.89
CA ALA A 102 -9.16 13.83 -6.65
C ALA A 102 -8.86 14.29 -8.07
N ARG A 103 -9.84 14.12 -8.94
CA ARG A 103 -9.74 14.38 -10.38
C ARG A 103 -10.96 15.15 -10.85
N ALA A 104 -10.75 16.02 -11.82
CA ALA A 104 -11.85 16.69 -12.51
C ALA A 104 -12.37 15.90 -13.72
N SER A 105 -11.63 14.92 -14.21
CA SER A 105 -12.02 14.10 -15.36
C SER A 105 -12.98 12.97 -14.99
N LEU A 106 -13.45 12.22 -15.98
CA LEU A 106 -14.22 10.98 -15.81
C LEU A 106 -13.35 9.75 -15.53
N ASP A 107 -12.02 9.89 -15.51
CA ASP A 107 -11.11 8.75 -15.35
C ASP A 107 -11.29 8.09 -13.97
N ASP A 108 -11.78 6.85 -13.99
CA ASP A 108 -12.12 6.04 -12.82
C ASP A 108 -11.05 4.99 -12.47
N ARG A 109 -9.92 4.97 -13.20
CA ARG A 109 -8.82 4.06 -12.90
C ARG A 109 -8.20 4.41 -11.56
N TYR A 110 -7.95 3.42 -10.70
CA TYR A 110 -7.37 3.69 -9.40
C TYR A 110 -5.93 4.22 -9.50
N PHE A 111 -5.18 3.72 -10.48
CA PHE A 111 -3.81 4.12 -10.79
C PHE A 111 -3.77 4.83 -12.15
N LEU A 112 -2.86 5.82 -12.27
CA LEU A 112 -2.59 6.53 -13.52
C LEU A 112 -1.25 6.14 -14.14
N ASP A 113 -0.58 5.16 -13.55
CA ASP A 113 0.68 4.61 -14.02
C ASP A 113 0.56 4.15 -15.47
N ARG A 114 1.64 4.38 -16.24
CA ARG A 114 1.70 4.03 -17.67
C ARG A 114 1.58 2.53 -17.92
N PHE A 115 2.14 1.71 -17.02
CA PHE A 115 2.17 0.26 -17.14
C PHE A 115 1.30 -0.36 -16.05
N GLN A 116 0.12 -0.85 -16.43
CA GLN A 116 -0.81 -1.52 -15.52
C GLN A 116 -1.13 -2.91 -16.05
N ALA A 117 -0.58 -3.92 -15.39
CA ALA A 117 -0.78 -5.31 -15.75
C ALA A 117 -0.62 -6.23 -14.55
N MET A 118 -1.25 -7.39 -14.63
CA MET A 118 -1.08 -8.49 -13.68
C MET A 118 -0.21 -9.58 -14.32
N PRO A 119 0.66 -10.28 -13.56
CA PRO A 119 1.38 -11.44 -14.08
C PRO A 119 0.38 -12.48 -14.60
N ARG A 120 0.56 -12.94 -15.84
CA ARG A 120 -0.42 -13.81 -16.51
C ARG A 120 -0.76 -15.07 -15.71
N GLU A 121 0.23 -15.65 -15.06
CA GLU A 121 0.10 -16.89 -14.28
C GLU A 121 0.13 -16.64 -12.76
N GLY A 122 -0.05 -15.39 -12.34
CA GLY A 122 0.01 -14.99 -10.92
C GLY A 122 1.43 -14.74 -10.42
N TYR A 123 1.52 -14.12 -9.23
CA TYR A 123 2.78 -13.69 -8.64
C TYR A 123 3.67 -14.86 -8.24
N THR A 124 3.13 -15.98 -7.75
CA THR A 124 3.93 -17.16 -7.37
C THR A 124 4.76 -17.68 -8.55
N ARG A 125 4.16 -17.90 -9.72
CA ARG A 125 4.89 -18.33 -10.93
C ARG A 125 5.92 -17.31 -11.42
N MET A 126 5.73 -16.04 -11.09
CA MET A 126 6.72 -15.01 -11.37
C MET A 126 7.90 -15.10 -10.40
N PHE A 127 7.65 -15.29 -9.10
CA PHE A 127 8.68 -15.43 -8.08
C PHE A 127 9.47 -16.73 -8.20
N GLU A 128 8.83 -17.86 -8.48
CA GLU A 128 9.52 -19.13 -8.74
C GLU A 128 10.61 -18.97 -9.81
N ARG A 129 10.31 -18.27 -10.91
CA ARG A 129 11.28 -17.97 -11.97
C ARG A 129 12.39 -17.01 -11.55
N MET A 130 12.13 -16.12 -10.59
CA MET A 130 13.16 -15.19 -10.09
C MET A 130 14.18 -15.90 -9.21
N VAL A 131 13.77 -16.95 -8.49
CA VAL A 131 14.64 -17.69 -7.56
C VAL A 131 15.18 -19.00 -8.14
N ASP A 132 14.74 -19.39 -9.33
CA ASP A 132 15.21 -20.58 -10.05
C ASP A 132 16.61 -20.34 -10.66
N HIS A 133 17.64 -20.42 -9.81
CA HIS A 133 19.03 -20.28 -10.21
C HIS A 133 19.91 -21.18 -9.34
N GLU A 134 20.93 -21.82 -9.93
CA GLU A 134 21.86 -22.75 -9.26
C GLU A 134 22.67 -22.16 -8.07
N ARG A 135 22.55 -20.84 -7.85
CA ARG A 135 23.26 -20.09 -6.80
C ARG A 135 22.31 -19.61 -5.70
N ILE A 136 21.05 -20.02 -5.76
CA ILE A 136 20.01 -19.61 -4.83
C ILE A 136 19.49 -20.87 -4.15
N ASP A 137 19.84 -21.03 -2.88
CA ASP A 137 19.23 -22.01 -2.00
C ASP A 137 18.02 -21.38 -1.29
N LEU A 138 16.94 -22.15 -1.15
CA LEU A 138 15.70 -21.71 -0.50
C LEU A 138 15.47 -22.48 0.80
N ALA A 139 15.33 -21.74 1.90
CA ALA A 139 14.85 -22.24 3.18
C ALA A 139 13.50 -21.60 3.50
N LEU A 140 12.42 -22.40 3.44
CA LEU A 140 11.05 -21.96 3.76
C LEU A 140 10.65 -22.45 5.16
N GLY A 141 9.78 -21.70 5.84
CA GLY A 141 9.36 -22.03 7.21
C GLY A 141 10.49 -21.85 8.24
N THR A 142 11.50 -21.05 7.90
CA THR A 142 12.67 -20.77 8.74
C THR A 142 12.67 -19.31 9.15
N ASP A 143 12.66 -19.03 10.45
CA ASP A 143 12.84 -17.67 10.95
C ASP A 143 14.34 -17.33 10.94
N PHE A 144 14.69 -16.13 10.48
CA PHE A 144 16.06 -15.63 10.50
C PHE A 144 16.66 -15.64 11.90
N HIS A 145 15.84 -15.38 12.92
CA HIS A 145 16.26 -15.31 14.32
C HIS A 145 16.60 -16.67 14.94
N ASP A 146 16.16 -17.75 14.32
CA ASP A 146 16.45 -19.13 14.74
C ASP A 146 17.76 -19.65 14.10
N LEU A 147 18.35 -18.91 13.15
CA LEU A 147 19.59 -19.30 12.50
C LEU A 147 20.79 -19.15 13.43
N ALA A 148 21.68 -20.15 13.43
CA ALA A 148 22.95 -20.05 14.14
C ALA A 148 23.80 -18.91 13.54
N ARG A 149 24.44 -18.11 14.39
CA ARG A 149 25.28 -16.98 13.91
C ARG A 149 26.40 -17.42 12.98
N GLU A 150 26.89 -18.64 13.14
CA GLU A 150 27.98 -19.23 12.36
C GLU A 150 27.62 -19.48 10.89
N ILE A 151 26.33 -19.60 10.57
CA ILE A 151 25.86 -19.79 9.18
C ILE A 151 25.46 -18.48 8.50
N LEU A 152 25.49 -17.35 9.21
CA LEU A 152 25.16 -16.05 8.63
C LEU A 152 26.33 -15.56 7.77
N ALA A 153 26.03 -15.25 6.52
CA ALA A 153 27.01 -14.69 5.61
C ALA A 153 27.45 -13.28 6.07
N PRO A 154 28.71 -12.88 5.83
CA PRO A 154 29.20 -11.53 6.16
C PRO A 154 28.37 -10.41 5.52
N LEU A 155 27.81 -10.66 4.33
CA LEU A 155 26.82 -9.80 3.69
C LEU A 155 25.42 -10.37 3.94
N THR A 156 24.60 -9.61 4.66
CA THR A 156 23.21 -9.96 4.99
C THR A 156 22.26 -8.88 4.46
N ILE A 157 21.32 -9.29 3.61
CA ILE A 157 20.17 -8.48 3.21
C ILE A 157 18.97 -8.88 4.07
N TYR A 158 18.50 -7.98 4.93
CA TYR A 158 17.36 -8.24 5.80
C TYR A 158 16.15 -7.41 5.37
N THR A 159 15.03 -8.08 5.13
CA THR A 159 13.78 -7.44 4.65
C THR A 159 12.63 -7.50 5.65
N GLY A 160 12.84 -8.10 6.83
CA GLY A 160 11.87 -8.15 7.93
C GLY A 160 11.80 -6.84 8.72
N PRO A 161 10.99 -6.77 9.80
CA PRO A 161 10.90 -5.59 10.66
C PRO A 161 12.25 -5.24 11.30
N ILE A 162 12.71 -4.01 11.07
CA ILE A 162 14.03 -3.55 11.57
C ILE A 162 14.12 -3.54 13.09
N ASP A 163 13.04 -3.18 13.78
CA ASP A 163 12.98 -3.20 15.23
C ASP A 163 13.11 -4.62 15.78
N ARG A 164 12.49 -5.61 15.12
CA ARG A 164 12.63 -7.03 15.48
C ARG A 164 14.06 -7.53 15.26
N TYR A 165 14.76 -7.07 14.21
CA TYR A 165 16.18 -7.42 14.00
C TYR A 165 17.05 -7.10 15.22
N PHE A 166 16.75 -5.98 15.90
CA PHE A 166 17.49 -5.49 17.05
C PHE A 166 16.80 -5.78 18.39
N ASP A 167 16.05 -6.88 18.48
CA ASP A 167 15.34 -7.33 19.70
C ASP A 167 14.50 -6.24 20.37
N HIS A 168 13.94 -5.33 19.56
CA HIS A 168 13.18 -4.17 20.00
C HIS A 168 13.92 -3.29 21.02
N ARG A 169 15.25 -3.18 20.95
CA ARG A 169 16.09 -2.45 21.91
C ARG A 169 15.66 -0.99 22.18
N PHE A 170 15.08 -0.30 21.20
CA PHE A 170 14.56 1.07 21.36
C PHE A 170 13.03 1.14 21.54
N GLY A 171 12.37 -0.02 21.65
CA GLY A 171 10.92 -0.16 21.63
C GLY A 171 10.39 -0.69 20.29
N ARG A 172 9.15 -1.19 20.28
CA ARG A 172 8.51 -1.75 19.09
C ARG A 172 8.11 -0.65 18.11
N LEU A 173 8.44 -0.81 16.83
CA LEU A 173 7.89 0.04 15.79
C LEU A 173 6.43 -0.36 15.54
N PRO A 174 5.48 0.58 15.52
CA PRO A 174 4.07 0.23 15.37
C PRO A 174 3.73 -0.05 13.91
N TYR A 175 3.16 -1.21 13.65
CA TYR A 175 2.62 -1.57 12.34
C TYR A 175 1.12 -1.77 12.46
N ARG A 176 0.40 -1.53 11.37
CA ARG A 176 -0.99 -1.95 11.23
C ARG A 176 -1.03 -3.34 10.63
N SER A 177 -1.89 -4.18 11.18
CA SER A 177 -2.15 -5.53 10.67
C SER A 177 -3.50 -5.62 9.94
N LEU A 178 -3.72 -6.76 9.29
CA LEU A 178 -4.95 -7.10 8.60
C LEU A 178 -5.34 -8.55 8.93
N GLU A 179 -6.64 -8.76 9.07
CA GLU A 179 -7.26 -10.08 9.05
C GLU A 179 -8.08 -10.21 7.76
N PHE A 180 -7.99 -11.38 7.12
CA PHE A 180 -8.67 -11.66 5.87
C PHE A 180 -9.69 -12.76 6.06
N ARG A 181 -10.94 -12.51 5.63
CA ARG A 181 -11.97 -13.55 5.54
C ARG A 181 -12.26 -13.84 4.08
N HIS A 182 -11.91 -15.04 3.64
CA HIS A 182 -12.13 -15.51 2.28
C HIS A 182 -13.48 -16.22 2.18
N GLU A 183 -14.25 -15.91 1.14
CA GLU A 183 -15.52 -16.56 0.85
C GLU A 183 -15.55 -16.98 -0.62
N THR A 184 -16.25 -18.08 -0.91
CA THR A 184 -16.55 -18.53 -2.27
C THR A 184 -18.05 -18.61 -2.45
N HIS A 185 -18.55 -18.03 -3.53
CA HIS A 185 -19.97 -17.94 -3.82
C HIS A 185 -20.29 -18.64 -5.14
N ASP A 186 -21.42 -19.33 -5.17
CA ASP A 186 -21.93 -20.00 -6.37
C ASP A 186 -22.59 -19.02 -7.36
N ARG A 187 -21.79 -18.06 -7.81
CA ARG A 187 -22.16 -17.06 -8.81
C ARG A 187 -20.94 -16.58 -9.58
N ARG A 188 -21.16 -16.14 -10.82
CA ARG A 188 -20.05 -15.72 -11.70
C ARG A 188 -19.38 -14.41 -11.27
N ARG A 189 -20.14 -13.47 -10.72
CA ARG A 189 -19.67 -12.16 -10.25
C ARG A 189 -20.34 -11.82 -8.92
N PHE A 190 -19.58 -11.30 -7.96
CA PHE A 190 -20.07 -10.89 -6.65
C PHE A 190 -20.44 -9.40 -6.64
N GLN A 191 -19.60 -8.56 -7.23
CA GLN A 191 -19.69 -7.11 -7.26
C GLN A 191 -19.32 -6.55 -8.65
N GLU A 192 -19.49 -5.25 -8.86
CA GLU A 192 -19.38 -4.58 -10.15
C GLU A 192 -17.91 -4.41 -10.60
N VAL A 193 -17.02 -4.20 -9.63
CA VAL A 193 -15.59 -3.92 -9.83
C VAL A 193 -14.73 -4.83 -8.95
N ALA A 194 -13.42 -4.82 -9.18
CA ALA A 194 -12.49 -5.65 -8.41
C ALA A 194 -12.51 -5.37 -6.91
N THR A 195 -12.67 -4.11 -6.50
CA THR A 195 -12.68 -3.73 -5.08
C THR A 195 -13.78 -2.71 -4.79
N VAL A 196 -14.56 -2.95 -3.74
CA VAL A 196 -15.52 -1.99 -3.20
C VAL A 196 -15.07 -1.61 -1.78
N ASN A 197 -14.81 -0.33 -1.56
CA ASN A 197 -14.48 0.26 -0.27
C ASN A 197 -15.75 0.61 0.49
N TYR A 198 -15.73 0.46 1.81
CA TYR A 198 -16.83 0.80 2.70
C TYR A 198 -16.34 1.88 3.68
N PRO A 199 -16.45 3.18 3.35
CA PRO A 199 -15.98 4.25 4.22
C PRO A 199 -16.78 4.41 5.52
N ASP A 200 -18.01 3.90 5.59
CA ASP A 200 -18.81 3.92 6.81
C ASP A 200 -18.07 3.25 7.98
N ALA A 201 -17.94 3.97 9.08
CA ALA A 201 -17.29 3.52 10.31
C ALA A 201 -18.06 2.40 11.01
N ALA A 202 -19.37 2.26 10.78
CA ALA A 202 -20.18 1.18 11.34
C ALA A 202 -19.89 -0.19 10.69
N MET A 203 -19.35 -0.21 9.46
CA MET A 203 -19.00 -1.45 8.76
C MET A 203 -17.69 -2.03 9.30
N PRO A 204 -17.62 -3.32 9.71
CA PRO A 204 -16.44 -3.87 10.37
C PRO A 204 -15.25 -4.12 9.43
N TRP A 205 -15.49 -4.33 8.12
CA TRP A 205 -14.43 -4.45 7.11
C TRP A 205 -14.19 -3.10 6.41
N THR A 206 -12.97 -2.90 5.90
CA THR A 206 -12.63 -1.71 5.09
C THR A 206 -13.07 -1.85 3.65
N ARG A 207 -12.91 -3.04 3.07
CA ARG A 207 -13.23 -3.32 1.66
C ARG A 207 -13.46 -4.79 1.38
N ILE A 208 -14.09 -5.04 0.24
CA ILE A 208 -14.23 -6.37 -0.35
C ILE A 208 -13.52 -6.40 -1.70
N THR A 209 -12.69 -7.42 -1.93
CA THR A 209 -12.00 -7.64 -3.21
C THR A 209 -12.44 -8.95 -3.85
N GLU A 210 -12.81 -8.89 -5.14
CA GLU A 210 -13.15 -10.03 -5.99
C GLU A 210 -12.01 -10.34 -6.97
N TYR A 211 -11.29 -11.44 -6.73
CA TYR A 211 -10.02 -11.71 -7.42
C TYR A 211 -10.13 -11.95 -8.92
N LYS A 212 -11.28 -12.43 -9.41
CA LYS A 212 -11.48 -12.74 -10.83
C LYS A 212 -11.34 -11.52 -11.74
N TYR A 213 -11.62 -10.32 -11.23
CA TYR A 213 -11.35 -9.09 -11.97
C TYR A 213 -9.85 -8.85 -12.16
N LEU A 214 -9.05 -9.13 -11.13
CA LEU A 214 -7.60 -8.96 -11.11
C LEU A 214 -6.92 -10.04 -11.99
N THR A 215 -7.31 -11.29 -11.85
CA THR A 215 -6.65 -12.42 -12.53
C THR A 215 -7.17 -12.66 -13.95
N GLY A 216 -8.41 -12.26 -14.24
CA GLY A 216 -9.09 -12.61 -15.50
C GLY A 216 -9.57 -14.06 -15.57
N GLN A 217 -9.52 -14.80 -14.45
CA GLN A 217 -9.93 -16.19 -14.39
C GLN A 217 -11.43 -16.35 -14.74
N ARG A 218 -11.72 -17.29 -15.63
CA ARG A 218 -13.09 -17.68 -16.00
C ARG A 218 -13.51 -18.90 -15.19
N HIS A 219 -14.51 -18.72 -14.33
CA HIS A 219 -15.02 -19.78 -13.45
C HIS A 219 -16.53 -19.56 -13.19
N PRO A 220 -17.35 -20.62 -13.02
CA PRO A 220 -18.78 -20.47 -12.68
C PRO A 220 -19.00 -19.83 -11.31
N GLN A 221 -18.13 -20.11 -10.35
CA GLN A 221 -18.12 -19.50 -9.00
C GLN A 221 -17.17 -18.30 -8.93
N THR A 222 -17.21 -17.56 -7.83
CA THR A 222 -16.29 -16.46 -7.53
C THR A 222 -15.81 -16.50 -6.09
N SER A 223 -14.57 -16.07 -5.87
CA SER A 223 -13.99 -15.93 -4.54
C SER A 223 -13.69 -14.48 -4.24
N ILE A 224 -14.07 -14.07 -3.04
CA ILE A 224 -13.89 -12.72 -2.52
C ILE A 224 -13.11 -12.75 -1.21
N THR A 225 -12.64 -11.58 -0.80
CA THR A 225 -12.03 -11.38 0.50
C THR A 225 -12.57 -10.12 1.15
N TYR A 226 -12.98 -10.25 2.40
CA TYR A 226 -13.19 -9.14 3.31
C TYR A 226 -11.87 -8.82 4.01
N GLU A 227 -11.52 -7.54 4.07
CA GLU A 227 -10.35 -7.06 4.80
C GLU A 227 -10.75 -6.34 6.09
N PHE A 228 -10.24 -6.81 7.23
CA PHE A 228 -10.46 -6.22 8.54
C PHE A 228 -9.15 -5.68 9.09
N ALA A 229 -9.13 -4.40 9.43
CA ALA A 229 -7.96 -3.80 10.04
C ALA A 229 -7.78 -4.28 11.50
N ARG A 230 -6.54 -4.58 11.87
CA ARG A 230 -6.17 -5.07 13.20
C ARG A 230 -4.97 -4.30 13.76
N ALA A 231 -4.95 -4.13 15.07
CA ALA A 231 -3.80 -3.54 15.76
C ALA A 231 -2.66 -4.57 15.86
N ASP A 232 -3.01 -5.82 16.18
CA ASP A 232 -2.07 -6.92 16.38
C ASP A 232 -2.10 -7.92 15.22
N GLY A 233 -1.02 -8.67 15.06
CA GLY A 233 -0.82 -9.64 14.00
C GLY A 233 0.42 -9.32 13.16
N ASP A 234 0.51 -9.93 11.97
CA ASP A 234 1.64 -9.70 11.08
C ASP A 234 1.72 -8.24 10.62
N PRO A 235 2.93 -7.66 10.48
CA PRO A 235 3.10 -6.27 10.11
C PRO A 235 2.84 -6.05 8.61
N PHE A 236 1.71 -5.42 8.26
CA PHE A 236 1.37 -5.11 6.86
C PHE A 236 1.73 -3.68 6.46
N TYR A 237 1.47 -2.70 7.33
CA TYR A 237 1.69 -1.28 7.04
C TYR A 237 2.47 -0.58 8.15
N PRO A 238 3.60 0.09 7.85
CA PRO A 238 4.20 1.00 8.82
C PRO A 238 3.23 2.16 9.09
N ILE A 239 3.12 2.61 10.35
CA ILE A 239 2.25 3.73 10.71
C ILE A 239 3.04 5.05 10.59
N PRO A 240 2.76 5.89 9.58
CA PRO A 240 3.54 7.10 9.33
C PRO A 240 3.12 8.23 10.27
N ARG A 241 3.83 8.33 11.40
CA ARG A 241 3.71 9.42 12.39
C ARG A 241 5.08 9.98 12.72
N ALA A 242 5.11 11.22 13.23
CA ALA A 242 6.35 11.89 13.58
C ALA A 242 7.15 11.10 14.64
N GLU A 243 6.48 10.63 15.70
CA GLU A 243 7.08 9.82 16.77
C GLU A 243 7.65 8.49 16.25
N ASN A 244 6.92 7.79 15.37
CA ASN A 244 7.35 6.52 14.80
C ASN A 244 8.56 6.71 13.88
N ARG A 245 8.59 7.82 13.13
CA ARG A 245 9.74 8.19 12.29
C ARG A 245 10.97 8.51 13.14
N ALA A 246 10.78 9.15 14.30
CA ALA A 246 11.88 9.41 15.24
C ALA A 246 12.44 8.10 15.81
N LEU A 247 11.58 7.13 16.18
CA LEU A 247 12.00 5.80 16.61
C LEU A 247 12.73 5.03 15.51
N TYR A 248 12.18 5.01 14.29
CA TYR A 248 12.82 4.37 13.14
C TYR A 248 14.24 4.91 12.88
N ARG A 249 14.45 6.22 13.02
CA ARG A 249 15.78 6.83 12.83
C ARG A 249 16.84 6.30 13.81
N GLN A 250 16.46 5.90 15.02
CA GLN A 250 17.39 5.30 15.97
C GLN A 250 17.84 3.91 15.49
N TYR A 251 16.89 3.10 15.01
CA TYR A 251 17.18 1.81 14.40
C TYR A 251 17.99 1.93 13.11
N GLU A 252 17.65 2.89 12.24
CA GLU A 252 18.39 3.17 11.02
C GLU A 252 19.84 3.59 11.31
N ALA A 253 20.06 4.43 12.33
CA ALA A 253 21.40 4.82 12.74
C ALA A 253 22.21 3.62 13.23
N LEU A 254 21.61 2.73 14.04
CA LEU A 254 22.26 1.51 14.51
C LEU A 254 22.57 0.53 13.36
N ALA A 255 21.66 0.36 12.41
CA ALA A 255 21.89 -0.47 11.23
C ALA A 255 23.13 -0.03 10.44
N ARG A 256 23.34 1.29 10.30
CA ARG A 256 24.49 1.85 9.57
C ARG A 256 25.83 1.58 10.24
N THR A 257 25.86 1.23 11.53
CA THR A 257 27.12 0.91 12.22
C THR A 257 27.58 -0.53 12.02
N ILE A 258 26.79 -1.39 11.36
CA ILE A 258 27.08 -2.81 11.19
C ILE A 258 27.51 -3.07 9.74
N PRO A 259 28.81 -3.32 9.48
CA PRO A 259 29.28 -3.64 8.15
C PRO A 259 28.60 -4.89 7.58
N GLY A 260 28.28 -4.86 6.28
CA GLY A 260 27.67 -6.00 5.58
C GLY A 260 26.19 -6.22 5.87
N LEU A 261 25.55 -5.46 6.77
CA LEU A 261 24.11 -5.54 7.03
C LEU A 261 23.35 -4.46 6.26
N HIS A 262 22.40 -4.87 5.41
CA HIS A 262 21.57 -3.95 4.65
C HIS A 262 20.09 -4.24 4.85
N PHE A 263 19.34 -3.21 5.22
CA PHE A 263 17.89 -3.26 5.30
C PHE A 263 17.25 -2.80 4.00
N VAL A 264 16.34 -3.61 3.46
CA VAL A 264 15.64 -3.33 2.20
C VAL A 264 14.15 -3.66 2.34
N GLY A 265 13.30 -3.05 1.53
CA GLY A 265 11.88 -3.35 1.48
C GLY A 265 11.05 -2.60 2.52
N ARG A 266 9.74 -2.84 2.46
CA ARG A 266 8.72 -2.14 3.26
C ARG A 266 9.02 -2.20 4.77
N LEU A 267 9.30 -3.39 5.29
CA LEU A 267 9.49 -3.60 6.73
C LEU A 267 10.89 -3.22 7.18
N GLY A 268 11.92 -3.62 6.41
CA GLY A 268 13.31 -3.31 6.72
C GLY A 268 13.59 -1.80 6.75
N THR A 269 12.87 -1.01 5.94
CA THR A 269 13.06 0.45 5.88
C THR A 269 11.89 1.25 6.46
N TYR A 270 10.90 0.58 7.04
CA TYR A 270 9.71 1.19 7.64
C TYR A 270 9.02 2.21 6.70
N GLN A 271 8.89 1.87 5.42
CA GLN A 271 8.35 2.75 4.38
C GLN A 271 7.10 2.16 3.72
N TYR A 272 6.08 2.99 3.49
CA TYR A 272 4.86 2.55 2.80
C TYR A 272 5.05 2.48 1.26
N TYR A 273 5.73 1.43 0.80
CA TYR A 273 5.99 1.20 -0.62
C TYR A 273 4.95 0.34 -1.34
N ASN A 274 4.72 0.64 -2.63
CA ASN A 274 4.14 -0.28 -3.61
C ASN A 274 5.18 -1.30 -4.10
N MET A 275 4.75 -2.31 -4.86
CA MET A 275 5.63 -3.38 -5.36
C MET A 275 6.73 -2.87 -6.29
N ASP A 276 6.40 -1.99 -7.24
CA ASP A 276 7.34 -1.37 -8.18
C ASP A 276 8.42 -0.57 -7.46
N GLN A 277 8.04 0.15 -6.39
CA GLN A 277 8.96 0.93 -5.57
C GLN A 277 9.94 0.04 -4.80
N VAL A 278 9.48 -1.10 -4.26
CA VAL A 278 10.36 -2.08 -3.59
C VAL A 278 11.32 -2.72 -4.60
N VAL A 279 10.86 -3.07 -5.80
CA VAL A 279 11.73 -3.61 -6.86
C VAL A 279 12.79 -2.57 -7.26
N ALA A 280 12.40 -1.32 -7.47
CA ALA A 280 13.34 -0.24 -7.77
C ALA A 280 14.37 -0.04 -6.65
N GLN A 281 13.94 -0.09 -5.37
CA GLN A 281 14.82 -0.02 -4.21
C GLN A 281 15.81 -1.18 -4.15
N ALA A 282 15.36 -2.40 -4.46
CA ALA A 282 16.22 -3.59 -4.51
C ALA A 282 17.28 -3.46 -5.62
N LEU A 283 16.88 -3.07 -6.84
CA LEU A 283 17.80 -2.86 -7.96
C LEU A 283 18.79 -1.71 -7.71
N ALA A 284 18.38 -0.66 -7.00
CA ALA A 284 19.28 0.41 -6.59
C ALA A 284 20.27 -0.07 -5.52
N THR A 285 19.82 -0.93 -4.60
CA THR A 285 20.68 -1.53 -3.57
C THR A 285 21.72 -2.46 -4.18
N TYR A 286 21.30 -3.35 -5.09
CA TYR A 286 22.20 -4.23 -5.85
C TYR A 286 23.34 -3.43 -6.51
N ARG A 287 23.01 -2.37 -7.26
CA ARG A 287 24.01 -1.53 -7.95
C ARG A 287 25.01 -0.88 -6.99
N ARG A 288 24.60 -0.51 -5.77
CA ARG A 288 25.51 0.03 -4.76
C ARG A 288 26.46 -1.03 -4.20
N LEU A 289 25.96 -2.25 -4.00
CA LEU A 289 26.76 -3.37 -3.49
C LEU A 289 27.81 -3.79 -4.52
N GLU A 290 27.39 -3.97 -5.77
CA GLU A 290 28.27 -4.31 -6.89
C GLU A 290 29.39 -3.27 -7.08
N ALA A 291 29.06 -1.97 -7.03
CA ALA A 291 30.04 -0.90 -7.11
C ALA A 291 31.00 -0.86 -5.91
N GLY A 292 30.50 -1.14 -4.70
CA GLY A 292 31.32 -1.20 -3.49
C GLY A 292 32.30 -2.37 -3.50
N GLU A 293 31.86 -3.53 -3.97
CA GLU A 293 32.68 -4.74 -4.13
C GLU A 293 33.78 -4.52 -5.17
N ALA A 294 33.43 -3.93 -6.32
CA ALA A 294 34.41 -3.57 -7.36
C ALA A 294 35.50 -2.61 -6.83
N ALA A 295 35.12 -1.63 -6.00
CA ALA A 295 36.07 -0.70 -5.40
C ALA A 295 36.99 -1.37 -4.36
N GLN A 296 36.48 -2.34 -3.59
CA GLN A 296 37.30 -3.11 -2.64
C GLN A 296 38.29 -4.04 -3.36
N ILE A 297 37.88 -4.70 -4.45
CA ILE A 297 38.77 -5.52 -5.28
C ILE A 297 39.87 -4.66 -5.91
N ALA A 298 39.54 -3.48 -6.42
CA ALA A 298 40.50 -2.55 -7.00
C ALA A 298 41.47 -1.92 -5.99
N ALA A 299 41.07 -1.79 -4.72
CA ALA A 299 41.92 -1.27 -3.64
C ALA A 299 42.80 -2.35 -2.98
N GLY A 300 42.48 -3.63 -3.20
CA GLY A 300 43.23 -4.78 -2.68
C GLY A 300 44.17 -5.45 -3.70
N ALA A 301 44.22 -4.96 -4.94
CA ALA A 301 45.13 -5.39 -6.01
C ALA A 301 46.22 -4.33 -6.24
#